data_AF-A0A936VKH0-F1
#
_entry.id   AF-A0A936VKH0-F1
#
_cell.length_a   1.000
_cell.length_b   1.000
_cell.length_c   1.000
_cell.angle_alpha   90.00
_cell.angle_beta   90.00
_cell.angle_gamma   90.00
#
_symmetry.space_group_name_H-M   'P 1'
#
loop_
_entity.id
_entity.type
_entity.pdbx_description
1 polymer ?
#
loop_
_entity_poly.entity_id
_entity_poly.type
_entity_poly.pdbx_seq_one_letter_code
_entity_poly.pdbx_strand_id
1 'polypeptide(L)'
;MLSLSVLLGAGWLPDATAQVQPQSACQHATAPRTAIYFVNGVTTTLDEARLNGGKLELEFLSKLPTMAPAVQAMCHLFFLNINPTSGAVKDFLEAGQQRLGFTSTTFWQGLEGFGLATSGVIAPVLQRSISSADQIDQATITRHATAYREQIAFPSCRRVLIVPHSQGNLYSNVSFDSVFTQALPPPLGTLKIVGVATPADRVGGNGLHRTSSTDVLINGIRLVLPATLDANTNWGISPLLFSPAYSGGHSFIGYLTAEPSRTQILADIESSLIALAAVNPC
;
A
#
# COMPACT_ATOMS: atom_id res chain seq x y z
N MET A 1 7.31 -18.11 -63.62
CA MET A 1 7.91 -18.38 -62.30
C MET A 1 7.47 -17.28 -61.35
N LEU A 2 6.77 -17.67 -60.28
CA LEU A 2 6.08 -16.80 -59.32
C LEU A 2 7.01 -16.40 -58.17
N SER A 3 6.75 -15.19 -57.64
CA SER A 3 6.83 -14.82 -56.21
C SER A 3 8.23 -14.63 -55.60
N LEU A 4 8.45 -13.77 -54.62
CA LEU A 4 7.52 -13.10 -53.69
C LEU A 4 8.17 -11.79 -53.20
N SER A 5 7.46 -10.67 -53.34
CA SER A 5 7.78 -9.44 -52.62
C SER A 5 7.48 -9.63 -51.14
N VAL A 6 8.48 -9.48 -50.27
CA VAL A 6 8.24 -9.45 -48.82
C VAL A 6 8.02 -8.00 -48.42
N LEU A 7 6.75 -7.66 -48.21
CA LEU A 7 6.30 -6.52 -47.42
C LEU A 7 6.83 -6.68 -46.00
N LEU A 8 7.77 -5.83 -45.59
CA LEU A 8 8.05 -5.60 -44.18
C LEU A 8 6.84 -4.87 -43.59
N GLY A 9 5.92 -5.65 -43.03
CA GLY A 9 4.82 -5.13 -42.25
C GLY A 9 5.36 -4.33 -41.08
N ALA A 10 4.98 -3.06 -41.02
CA ALA A 10 5.08 -2.24 -39.83
C ALA A 10 4.39 -2.98 -38.68
N GLY A 11 5.17 -3.57 -37.78
CA GLY A 11 4.67 -4.04 -36.49
C GLY A 11 4.34 -2.81 -35.66
N TRP A 12 3.05 -2.57 -35.49
CA TRP A 12 2.52 -1.52 -34.62
C TRP A 12 3.01 -1.81 -33.20
N LEU A 13 3.95 -0.99 -32.72
CA LEU A 13 4.21 -0.87 -31.29
C LEU A 13 2.89 -0.38 -30.66
N PRO A 14 2.32 -1.07 -29.65
CA PRO A 14 1.21 -0.48 -28.91
C PRO A 14 1.71 0.84 -28.30
N ASP A 15 0.96 1.90 -28.57
CA ASP A 15 1.25 3.28 -28.23
C ASP A 15 1.87 3.46 -26.84
N ALA A 16 3.14 3.88 -26.81
CA ALA A 16 3.82 4.36 -25.61
C ALA A 16 3.33 5.76 -25.17
N THR A 17 2.08 6.11 -25.51
CA THR A 17 1.49 7.45 -25.39
C THR A 17 0.07 7.40 -24.83
N ALA A 18 -0.27 6.41 -24.01
CA ALA A 18 -1.46 6.49 -23.16
C ALA A 18 -1.26 7.63 -22.15
N GLN A 19 -1.50 8.87 -22.59
CA GLN A 19 -1.49 10.04 -21.74
C GLN A 19 -2.66 9.92 -20.78
N VAL A 20 -2.35 9.84 -19.49
CA VAL A 20 -3.33 9.92 -18.42
C VAL A 20 -4.12 11.22 -18.62
N GLN A 21 -5.41 11.07 -18.92
CA GLN A 21 -6.27 12.22 -19.14
C GLN A 21 -6.44 13.01 -17.83
N PRO A 22 -6.42 14.35 -17.88
CA PRO A 22 -6.74 15.17 -16.71
C PRO A 22 -8.11 14.78 -16.14
N GLN A 23 -8.21 14.68 -14.82
CA GLN A 23 -9.48 14.41 -14.14
C GLN A 23 -10.45 15.58 -14.39
N SER A 24 -11.55 15.34 -15.09
CA SER A 24 -12.55 16.37 -15.40
C SER A 24 -13.10 17.03 -14.13
N ALA A 25 -13.37 16.26 -13.08
CA ALA A 25 -13.82 16.77 -11.79
C ALA A 25 -12.86 17.81 -11.19
N CYS A 26 -11.55 17.68 -11.40
CA CYS A 26 -10.57 18.65 -10.88
C CYS A 26 -10.61 20.01 -11.58
N GLN A 27 -11.28 20.12 -12.73
CA GLN A 27 -11.45 21.39 -13.45
C GLN A 27 -12.62 22.22 -12.91
N HIS A 28 -13.48 21.64 -12.06
CA HIS A 28 -14.63 22.31 -11.47
C HIS A 28 -14.36 22.67 -10.01
N ALA A 29 -14.42 23.97 -9.67
CA ALA A 29 -14.16 24.44 -8.31
C ALA A 29 -15.11 23.86 -7.25
N THR A 30 -16.32 23.48 -7.65
CA THR A 30 -17.37 22.92 -6.80
C THR A 30 -17.33 21.39 -6.68
N ALA A 31 -16.46 20.71 -7.43
CA ALA A 31 -16.36 19.26 -7.33
C ALA A 31 -15.85 18.84 -5.95
N PRO A 32 -16.47 17.83 -5.30
CA PRO A 32 -15.94 17.27 -4.07
C PRO A 32 -14.51 16.76 -4.27
N ARG A 33 -13.67 16.92 -3.25
CA ARG A 33 -12.25 16.56 -3.33
C ARG A 33 -11.91 15.45 -2.33
N THR A 34 -11.05 14.54 -2.76
CA THR A 34 -10.49 13.47 -1.92
C THR A 34 -8.98 13.51 -2.00
N ALA A 35 -8.32 13.54 -0.84
CA ALA A 35 -6.88 13.39 -0.73
C ALA A 35 -6.53 11.90 -0.58
N ILE A 36 -5.69 11.38 -1.47
CA ILE A 36 -5.21 10.00 -1.47
C ILE A 36 -3.74 10.01 -1.06
N TYR A 37 -3.43 9.42 0.09
CA TYR A 37 -2.08 9.35 0.62
C TYR A 37 -1.46 7.97 0.38
N PHE A 38 -0.30 7.92 -0.25
CA PHE A 38 0.58 6.75 -0.16
C PHE A 38 1.46 6.85 1.10
N VAL A 39 1.63 5.73 1.81
CA VAL A 39 2.52 5.62 2.98
C VAL A 39 3.50 4.48 2.79
N ASN A 40 4.80 4.77 2.89
CA ASN A 40 5.86 3.84 2.49
C ASN A 40 6.05 2.64 3.43
N GLY A 41 6.71 1.62 2.91
CA GLY A 41 7.16 0.47 3.68
C GLY A 41 8.48 0.73 4.41
N VAL A 42 8.92 -0.28 5.14
CA VAL A 42 10.23 -0.32 5.77
C VAL A 42 11.35 -0.26 4.71
N THR A 43 12.51 0.29 5.07
CA THR A 43 13.70 0.46 4.23
C THR A 43 13.48 1.18 2.89
N THR A 44 12.36 1.88 2.72
CA THR A 44 12.03 2.60 1.48
C THR A 44 12.65 4.00 1.51
N THR A 45 13.46 4.33 0.50
CA THR A 45 14.00 5.68 0.31
C THR A 45 12.92 6.66 -0.14
N LEU A 46 13.20 7.97 -0.08
CA LEU A 46 12.28 9.00 -0.56
C LEU A 46 11.93 8.83 -2.06
N ASP A 47 12.91 8.51 -2.90
CA ASP A 47 12.69 8.37 -4.33
C ASP A 47 11.90 7.10 -4.67
N GLU A 48 12.15 5.99 -3.96
CA GLU A 48 11.31 4.79 -4.08
C GLU A 48 9.89 5.03 -3.58
N ALA A 49 9.72 5.79 -2.49
CA ALA A 49 8.41 6.14 -1.97
C ALA A 49 7.62 7.01 -2.97
N ARG A 50 8.29 7.95 -3.64
CA ARG A 50 7.70 8.73 -4.75
C ARG A 50 7.35 7.85 -5.94
N LEU A 51 8.21 6.92 -6.32
CA LEU A 51 7.96 6.01 -7.42
C LEU A 51 6.77 5.08 -7.13
N ASN A 52 6.68 4.57 -5.90
CA ASN A 52 5.54 3.78 -5.44
C ASN A 52 4.23 4.60 -5.45
N GLY A 53 4.26 5.82 -4.91
CA GLY A 53 3.11 6.73 -4.94
C GLY A 53 2.68 7.10 -6.37
N GLY A 54 3.65 7.36 -7.26
CA GLY A 54 3.38 7.63 -8.67
C GLY A 54 2.82 6.42 -9.42
N LYS A 55 3.25 5.21 -9.09
CA LYS A 55 2.65 3.97 -9.62
C LYS A 55 1.19 3.80 -9.17
N LEU A 56 0.89 4.10 -7.90
CA LEU A 56 -0.49 4.11 -7.40
C LEU A 56 -1.35 5.11 -8.17
N GLU A 57 -0.87 6.34 -8.32
CA GLU A 57 -1.56 7.40 -9.07
C GLU A 57 -1.82 6.98 -10.52
N LEU A 58 -0.81 6.44 -11.21
CA LEU A 58 -0.93 6.00 -12.59
C LEU A 58 -1.99 4.90 -12.77
N GLU A 59 -1.92 3.83 -11.95
CA GLU A 59 -2.88 2.73 -12.04
C GLU A 59 -4.30 3.18 -11.66
N PHE A 60 -4.43 4.06 -10.66
CA PHE A 60 -5.71 4.66 -10.29
C PHE A 60 -6.30 5.46 -11.44
N LEU A 61 -5.54 6.40 -12.02
CA LEU A 61 -6.03 7.28 -13.06
C LEU A 61 -6.31 6.53 -14.37
N SER A 62 -5.57 5.46 -14.65
CA SER A 62 -5.88 4.54 -15.76
C SER A 62 -7.22 3.84 -15.56
N LYS A 63 -7.55 3.46 -14.31
CA LYS A 63 -8.79 2.76 -13.97
C LYS A 63 -10.00 3.69 -13.82
N LEU A 64 -9.78 4.95 -13.42
CA LEU A 64 -10.81 5.96 -13.09
C LEU A 64 -11.94 6.09 -14.13
N PRO A 65 -11.71 6.10 -15.46
CA PRO A 65 -12.79 6.21 -16.45
C PRO A 65 -13.82 5.07 -16.41
N THR A 66 -13.46 3.94 -15.78
CA THR A 66 -14.32 2.76 -15.64
C THR A 66 -14.82 2.53 -14.22
N MET A 67 -14.44 3.40 -13.27
CA MET A 67 -14.94 3.34 -11.89
C MET A 67 -16.38 3.88 -11.81
N ALA A 68 -17.04 3.67 -10.67
CA ALA A 68 -18.38 4.16 -10.42
C ALA A 68 -18.52 5.69 -10.63
N PRO A 69 -19.66 6.18 -11.13
CA PRO A 69 -19.87 7.61 -11.37
C PRO A 69 -19.61 8.51 -10.15
N ALA A 70 -19.93 8.04 -8.94
CA ALA A 70 -19.66 8.75 -7.70
C ALA A 70 -18.17 9.00 -7.48
N VAL A 71 -17.31 8.09 -7.94
CA VAL A 71 -15.84 8.24 -7.88
C VAL A 71 -15.35 9.19 -8.97
N GLN A 72 -15.88 9.07 -10.19
CA GLN A 72 -15.54 9.96 -11.32
C GLN A 72 -15.92 11.43 -11.07
N ALA A 73 -16.97 11.67 -10.29
CA ALA A 73 -17.44 13.01 -9.94
C ALA A 73 -16.56 13.74 -8.90
N MET A 74 -15.58 13.05 -8.31
CA MET A 74 -14.66 13.63 -7.33
C MET A 74 -13.32 13.98 -7.96
N CYS A 75 -12.71 15.06 -7.51
CA CYS A 75 -11.32 15.38 -7.81
C CYS A 75 -10.40 14.68 -6.81
N HIS A 76 -9.52 13.81 -7.30
CA HIS A 76 -8.59 13.02 -6.50
C HIS A 76 -7.20 13.65 -6.51
N LEU A 77 -6.67 13.94 -5.33
CA LEU A 77 -5.38 14.60 -5.14
C LEU A 77 -4.41 13.63 -4.46
N PHE A 78 -3.27 13.36 -5.08
CA PHE A 78 -2.30 12.40 -4.57
C PHE A 78 -1.23 13.07 -3.71
N PHE A 79 -0.96 12.45 -2.56
CA PHE A 79 0.01 12.91 -1.59
C PHE A 79 0.89 11.76 -1.13
N LEU A 80 2.08 12.13 -0.64
CA LEU A 80 3.04 11.21 -0.07
C LEU A 80 3.21 11.50 1.41
N ASN A 81 3.03 10.48 2.24
CA ASN A 81 3.38 10.50 3.65
C ASN A 81 4.53 9.53 3.89
N ILE A 82 5.66 10.04 4.36
CA ILE A 82 6.84 9.20 4.63
C ILE A 82 6.95 8.92 6.11
N ASN A 83 7.19 7.65 6.45
CA ASN A 83 7.62 7.23 7.77
C ASN A 83 9.07 6.74 7.76
N PRO A 84 9.81 6.94 8.88
CA PRO A 84 11.13 6.36 9.03
C PRO A 84 11.05 4.84 9.10
N THR A 85 12.19 4.20 8.85
CA THR A 85 12.38 2.76 9.05
C THR A 85 12.70 2.50 10.53
N SER A 86 11.77 1.90 11.26
CA SER A 86 11.92 1.63 12.70
C SER A 86 11.03 0.46 13.18
N GLY A 87 11.13 0.06 14.45
CA GLY A 87 10.21 -0.88 15.07
C GLY A 87 10.27 -2.32 14.55
N ALA A 88 9.29 -3.13 14.93
CA ALA A 88 9.41 -4.58 14.86
C ALA A 88 9.50 -5.19 13.44
N VAL A 89 8.97 -4.55 12.40
CA VAL A 89 9.17 -5.00 11.00
C VAL A 89 10.64 -4.82 10.59
N LYS A 90 11.25 -3.71 11.01
CA LYS A 90 12.69 -3.47 10.82
C LYS A 90 13.50 -4.49 11.63
N ASP A 91 13.17 -4.69 12.90
CA ASP A 91 13.86 -5.65 13.76
C ASP A 91 13.80 -7.08 13.18
N PHE A 92 12.64 -7.48 12.62
CA PHE A 92 12.48 -8.78 11.95
C PHE A 92 13.39 -8.89 10.72
N LEU A 93 13.43 -7.84 9.88
CA LEU A 93 14.33 -7.80 8.73
C LEU A 93 15.80 -7.82 9.14
N GLU A 94 16.20 -7.04 10.14
CA GLU A 94 17.57 -6.99 10.64
C GLU A 94 17.99 -8.32 11.26
N ALA A 95 17.14 -8.95 12.09
CA ALA A 95 17.40 -10.27 12.66
C ALA A 95 17.54 -11.34 11.56
N GLY A 96 16.74 -11.26 10.51
CA GLY A 96 16.82 -12.12 9.33
C GLY A 96 18.11 -11.91 8.53
N GLN A 97 18.45 -10.67 8.23
CA GLN A 97 19.63 -10.27 7.44
C GLN A 97 20.95 -10.59 8.15
N GLN A 98 21.03 -10.40 9.47
CA GLN A 98 22.23 -10.71 10.27
C GLN A 98 22.63 -12.19 10.21
N ARG A 99 21.67 -13.11 10.01
CA ARG A 99 21.94 -14.55 9.97
C ARG A 99 22.16 -15.10 8.56
N LEU A 100 21.49 -14.54 7.56
CA LEU A 100 21.42 -15.11 6.20
C LEU A 100 22.16 -14.27 5.14
N GLY A 101 22.74 -13.14 5.55
CA GLY A 101 23.44 -12.18 4.69
C GLY A 101 22.47 -11.25 3.96
N PHE A 102 22.87 -9.99 3.79
CA PHE A 102 22.08 -8.88 3.22
C PHE A 102 21.40 -9.17 1.86
N THR A 103 21.96 -10.11 1.11
CA THR A 103 21.75 -10.45 -0.31
C THR A 103 20.62 -11.37 -0.76
N SER A 104 20.44 -12.46 -0.03
CA SER A 104 20.47 -13.75 -0.73
C SER A 104 19.07 -14.27 -1.00
N THR A 105 18.89 -14.89 -2.18
CA THR A 105 17.78 -15.84 -2.44
C THR A 105 17.61 -16.83 -1.27
N THR A 106 18.70 -17.10 -0.56
CA THR A 106 18.81 -17.94 0.63
C THR A 106 18.09 -17.38 1.86
N PHE A 107 17.95 -16.04 2.02
CA PHE A 107 17.06 -15.43 3.02
C PHE A 107 15.59 -15.77 2.72
N TRP A 108 15.16 -15.52 1.49
CA TRP A 108 13.79 -15.78 1.05
C TRP A 108 13.45 -17.28 1.02
N GLN A 109 14.37 -18.12 0.57
CA GLN A 109 14.26 -19.59 0.63
C GLN A 109 14.24 -20.11 2.08
N GLY A 110 14.99 -19.48 2.99
CA GLY A 110 15.02 -19.84 4.41
C GLY A 110 13.69 -19.55 5.14
N LEU A 111 13.01 -18.47 4.75
CA LEU A 111 11.66 -18.15 5.22
C LEU A 111 10.59 -19.09 4.64
N GLU A 112 10.73 -19.51 3.39
CA GLU A 112 9.83 -20.47 2.74
C GLU A 112 10.00 -21.90 3.31
N GLY A 113 11.22 -22.27 3.71
CA GLY A 113 11.61 -23.61 4.14
C GLY A 113 11.51 -23.94 5.63
N PHE A 114 10.70 -23.24 6.43
CA PHE A 114 10.49 -23.48 7.88
C PHE A 114 11.71 -23.31 8.82
N GLY A 115 12.91 -22.99 8.30
CA GLY A 115 14.15 -22.97 9.09
C GLY A 115 14.26 -21.85 10.13
N LEU A 116 13.44 -20.80 10.05
CA LEU A 116 13.47 -19.66 10.97
C LEU A 116 12.54 -19.84 12.17
N ALA A 117 11.33 -20.39 11.98
CA ALA A 117 10.31 -20.59 13.02
C ALA A 117 10.77 -21.47 14.20
N THR A 118 11.71 -22.38 13.97
CA THR A 118 12.24 -23.33 14.96
C THR A 118 13.54 -22.87 15.63
N SER A 119 14.09 -21.72 15.21
CA SER A 119 15.33 -21.19 15.77
C SER A 119 15.00 -20.19 16.90
N GLY A 120 15.58 -20.37 18.08
CA GLY A 120 15.38 -19.50 19.28
C GLY A 120 15.83 -18.04 19.11
N VAL A 121 16.04 -17.57 17.88
CA VAL A 121 16.55 -16.25 17.48
C VAL A 121 15.42 -15.23 17.27
N ILE A 122 14.22 -15.70 16.92
CA ILE A 122 12.99 -14.88 16.85
C ILE A 122 12.27 -14.77 18.19
N ALA A 123 12.71 -15.49 19.23
CA ALA A 123 12.14 -15.39 20.58
C ALA A 123 12.08 -13.94 21.13
N PRO A 124 13.06 -13.05 20.89
CA PRO A 124 12.96 -11.64 21.28
C PRO A 124 11.96 -10.84 20.43
N VAL A 125 11.75 -11.21 19.15
CA VAL A 125 10.73 -10.61 18.27
C VAL A 125 9.33 -11.09 18.67
N LEU A 126 9.19 -12.37 19.03
CA LEU A 126 7.99 -12.99 19.60
C LEU A 126 7.53 -12.33 20.90
N GLN A 127 8.47 -11.80 21.68
CA GLN A 127 8.20 -11.10 22.95
C GLN A 127 7.80 -9.63 22.77
N ARG A 128 7.87 -9.08 21.55
CA ARG A 128 7.58 -7.67 21.26
C ARG A 128 6.27 -7.54 20.50
N SER A 129 5.30 -6.87 21.10
CA SER A 129 4.04 -6.54 20.41
C SER A 129 4.29 -5.53 19.28
N ILE A 130 4.14 -5.93 18.02
CA ILE A 130 4.27 -5.03 16.84
C ILE A 130 3.21 -3.92 16.84
N SER A 131 2.16 -4.07 17.63
CA SER A 131 1.04 -3.12 17.71
C SER A 131 1.24 -1.98 18.71
N SER A 132 2.31 -1.97 19.53
CA SER A 132 2.48 -0.89 20.52
C SER A 132 2.94 0.39 19.83
N ALA A 133 2.08 1.41 19.87
CA ALA A 133 2.38 2.77 19.42
C ALA A 133 3.74 3.28 19.96
N ASP A 134 4.16 2.83 21.15
CA ASP A 134 5.43 3.17 21.79
C ASP A 134 6.70 2.78 21.00
N GLN A 135 6.57 1.94 19.97
CA GLN A 135 7.69 1.49 19.12
C GLN A 135 7.72 2.16 17.75
N ILE A 136 6.77 3.06 17.48
CA ILE A 136 6.58 3.76 16.21
C ILE A 136 6.88 5.24 16.45
N ASP A 137 7.51 5.92 15.49
CA ASP A 137 7.93 7.32 15.66
C ASP A 137 6.72 8.24 15.89
N GLN A 138 6.56 8.72 17.13
CA GLN A 138 5.40 9.52 17.56
C GLN A 138 5.32 10.86 16.83
N ALA A 139 6.46 11.45 16.47
CA ALA A 139 6.50 12.67 15.68
C ALA A 139 5.91 12.43 14.28
N THR A 140 6.20 11.29 13.66
CA THR A 140 5.61 10.87 12.39
C THR A 140 4.12 10.57 12.51
N ILE A 141 3.69 9.86 13.57
CA ILE A 141 2.26 9.61 13.82
C ILE A 141 1.50 10.93 13.89
N THR A 142 2.02 11.89 14.66
CA THR A 142 1.44 13.23 14.83
C THR A 142 1.40 13.97 13.50
N ARG A 143 2.51 13.96 12.73
CA ARG A 143 2.58 14.59 11.41
C ARG A 143 1.52 14.03 10.45
N HIS A 144 1.38 12.71 10.36
CA HIS A 144 0.39 12.07 9.50
C HIS A 144 -1.04 12.40 9.94
N ALA A 145 -1.35 12.27 11.24
CA ALA A 145 -2.68 12.58 11.76
C ALA A 145 -3.06 14.06 11.54
N THR A 146 -2.13 14.99 11.75
CA THR A 146 -2.32 16.42 11.45
C THR A 146 -2.58 16.65 9.97
N ALA A 147 -1.78 16.06 9.08
CA ALA A 147 -1.98 16.19 7.63
C ALA A 147 -3.38 15.72 7.21
N TYR A 148 -3.86 14.59 7.73
CA TYR A 148 -5.22 14.10 7.45
C TYR A 148 -6.30 15.04 7.97
N ARG A 149 -6.14 15.56 9.19
CA ARG A 149 -7.10 16.53 9.78
C ARG A 149 -7.16 17.82 9.00
N GLU A 150 -6.03 18.34 8.51
CA GLU A 150 -5.99 19.55 7.68
C GLU A 150 -6.69 19.37 6.33
N GLN A 151 -6.68 18.15 5.77
CA GLN A 151 -7.49 17.85 4.59
C GLN A 151 -8.98 17.84 4.91
N ILE A 152 -9.38 17.26 6.06
CA ILE A 152 -10.78 17.10 6.44
C ILE A 152 -11.41 18.42 6.91
N ALA A 153 -10.68 19.21 7.67
CA ALA A 153 -11.18 20.45 8.25
C ALA A 153 -11.48 21.54 7.21
N PHE A 154 -12.34 22.49 7.58
CA PHE A 154 -12.51 23.73 6.83
C PHE A 154 -11.18 24.50 6.76
N PRO A 155 -10.80 25.11 5.61
CA PRO A 155 -11.59 25.25 4.38
C PRO A 155 -11.39 24.13 3.35
N SER A 156 -10.55 23.14 3.62
CA SER A 156 -10.23 22.07 2.67
C SER A 156 -11.46 21.19 2.40
N CYS A 157 -12.15 20.76 3.46
CA CYS A 157 -13.36 19.93 3.40
C CYS A 157 -13.22 18.73 2.45
N ARG A 158 -12.08 18.06 2.53
CA ARG A 158 -11.74 16.89 1.70
C ARG A 158 -12.01 15.61 2.48
N ARG A 159 -12.35 14.56 1.75
CA ARG A 159 -12.25 13.19 2.27
C ARG A 159 -10.80 12.73 2.18
N VAL A 160 -10.44 11.71 2.95
CA VAL A 160 -9.08 11.18 2.94
C VAL A 160 -9.11 9.66 2.77
N LEU A 161 -8.32 9.18 1.82
CA LEU A 161 -8.01 7.76 1.64
C LEU A 161 -6.51 7.57 1.89
N ILE A 162 -6.16 6.59 2.71
CA ILE A 162 -4.77 6.18 2.93
C ILE A 162 -4.54 4.83 2.29
N VAL A 163 -3.48 4.72 1.48
CA VAL A 163 -3.03 3.47 0.85
C VAL A 163 -1.61 3.16 1.36
N PRO A 164 -1.48 2.58 2.55
CA PRO A 164 -0.19 2.22 3.10
C PRO A 164 0.35 0.89 2.57
N HIS A 165 1.67 0.75 2.56
CA HIS A 165 2.36 -0.49 2.23
C HIS A 165 3.19 -1.00 3.42
N SER A 166 3.15 -2.32 3.69
CA SER A 166 4.03 -2.96 4.68
C SER A 166 3.94 -2.27 6.05
N GLN A 167 5.07 -1.86 6.63
CA GLN A 167 5.17 -1.07 7.86
C GLN A 167 4.30 0.19 7.87
N GLY A 168 4.06 0.82 6.71
CA GLY A 168 3.18 1.98 6.61
C GLY A 168 1.76 1.71 7.13
N ASN A 169 1.31 0.44 7.16
CA ASN A 169 0.03 0.05 7.75
C ASN A 169 0.00 0.30 9.26
N LEU A 170 1.12 0.03 9.96
CA LEU A 170 1.22 0.25 11.40
C LEU A 170 1.15 1.76 11.72
N TYR A 171 1.91 2.58 10.98
CA TYR A 171 1.84 4.03 11.09
C TYR A 171 0.42 4.55 10.78
N SER A 172 -0.21 4.04 9.72
CA SER A 172 -1.53 4.49 9.30
C SER A 172 -2.63 4.11 10.28
N ASN A 173 -2.56 2.93 10.89
CA ASN A 173 -3.51 2.52 11.93
C ASN A 173 -3.42 3.43 13.16
N VAL A 174 -2.22 3.71 13.66
CA VAL A 174 -2.05 4.56 14.84
C VAL A 174 -2.40 6.03 14.52
N SER A 175 -2.04 6.51 13.33
CA SER A 175 -2.45 7.85 12.87
C SER A 175 -3.97 7.94 12.68
N PHE A 176 -4.64 6.89 12.22
CA PHE A 176 -6.11 6.85 12.14
C PHE A 176 -6.71 6.99 13.54
N ASP A 177 -6.24 6.21 14.51
CA ASP A 177 -6.71 6.29 15.89
C ASP A 177 -6.51 7.73 16.43
N SER A 178 -5.32 8.30 16.22
CA SER A 178 -4.99 9.68 16.62
C SER A 178 -5.87 10.77 15.96
N VAL A 179 -6.41 10.54 14.76
CA VAL A 179 -7.37 11.46 14.13
C VAL A 179 -8.70 11.49 14.91
N PHE A 180 -9.16 10.34 15.38
CA PHE A 180 -10.49 10.15 15.97
C PHE A 180 -10.52 10.12 17.51
N THR A 181 -9.39 10.05 18.20
CA THR A 181 -9.33 10.12 19.67
C THR A 181 -9.14 11.53 20.24
N GLN A 182 -9.10 12.56 19.39
CA GLN A 182 -9.00 13.96 19.82
C GLN A 182 -10.35 14.50 20.35
N ALA A 183 -10.30 15.60 21.10
CA ALA A 183 -11.48 16.22 21.72
C ALA A 183 -12.61 16.58 20.72
N LEU A 184 -12.23 16.92 19.48
CA LEU A 184 -13.16 17.17 18.37
C LEU A 184 -12.75 16.27 17.19
N PRO A 185 -13.31 15.05 17.12
CA PRO A 185 -13.07 14.16 15.99
C PRO A 185 -13.88 14.60 14.77
N PRO A 186 -13.37 14.39 13.54
CA PRO A 186 -14.16 14.61 12.34
C PRO A 186 -15.31 13.60 12.23
N PRO A 187 -16.30 13.83 11.35
CA PRO A 187 -17.37 12.86 11.10
C PRO A 187 -16.79 11.49 10.73
N LEU A 188 -17.39 10.42 11.26
CA LEU A 188 -16.99 9.06 10.92
C LEU A 188 -17.14 8.82 9.42
N GLY A 189 -16.19 8.08 8.84
CA GLY A 189 -16.17 7.80 7.40
C GLY A 189 -15.65 8.94 6.53
N THR A 190 -15.07 10.01 7.10
CA THR A 190 -14.28 11.00 6.34
C THR A 190 -12.86 10.52 6.00
N LEU A 191 -12.39 9.48 6.69
CA LEU A 191 -11.08 8.84 6.54
C LEU A 191 -11.25 7.33 6.34
N LYS A 192 -10.59 6.76 5.32
CA LYS A 192 -10.54 5.31 5.04
C LYS A 192 -9.11 4.84 4.77
N ILE A 193 -8.86 3.54 4.98
CA ILE A 193 -7.58 2.89 4.71
C ILE A 193 -7.80 1.69 3.78
N VAL A 194 -6.94 1.55 2.78
CA VAL A 194 -6.77 0.32 1.99
C VAL A 194 -5.34 -0.17 2.16
N GLY A 195 -5.14 -1.13 3.05
CA GLY A 195 -3.83 -1.64 3.42
C GLY A 195 -3.25 -2.62 2.40
N VAL A 196 -1.98 -2.45 2.03
CA VAL A 196 -1.28 -3.37 1.13
C VAL A 196 -0.12 -4.03 1.87
N ALA A 197 0.00 -5.36 1.76
CA ALA A 197 1.04 -6.16 2.41
C ALA A 197 1.13 -5.92 3.93
N THR A 198 0.00 -5.98 4.65
CA THR A 198 -0.06 -5.50 6.03
C THR A 198 0.53 -6.51 7.03
N PRO A 199 1.47 -6.11 7.90
CA PRO A 199 1.91 -6.91 9.04
C PRO A 199 1.02 -6.68 10.28
N ALA A 200 0.05 -5.77 10.20
CA ALA A 200 -0.81 -5.42 11.33
C ALA A 200 -1.88 -6.48 11.60
N ASP A 201 -2.47 -6.43 12.80
CA ASP A 201 -3.60 -7.24 13.23
C ASP A 201 -4.97 -6.65 12.85
N ARG A 202 -4.98 -5.42 12.34
CA ARG A 202 -6.18 -4.70 11.92
C ARG A 202 -5.89 -3.70 10.82
N VAL A 203 -6.96 -3.15 10.24
CA VAL A 203 -6.93 -1.92 9.44
C VAL A 203 -7.91 -0.91 10.05
N GLY A 204 -7.43 0.29 10.37
CA GLY A 204 -8.21 1.35 11.02
C GLY A 204 -9.50 1.68 10.25
N GLY A 205 -10.59 1.93 10.99
CA GLY A 205 -11.87 2.35 10.42
C GLY A 205 -12.62 1.28 9.63
N ASN A 206 -12.39 0.00 9.96
CA ASN A 206 -12.83 -1.17 9.18
C ASN A 206 -12.36 -1.06 7.71
N GLY A 207 -11.09 -0.67 7.54
CA GLY A 207 -10.47 -0.58 6.22
C GLY A 207 -10.28 -1.95 5.58
N LEU A 208 -10.10 -1.95 4.27
CA LEU A 208 -9.84 -3.16 3.49
C LEU A 208 -8.33 -3.44 3.45
N HIS A 209 -7.92 -4.68 3.20
CA HIS A 209 -6.52 -5.01 2.94
C HIS A 209 -6.34 -6.01 1.83
N ARG A 210 -5.13 -6.00 1.23
CA ARG A 210 -4.63 -7.03 0.33
C ARG A 210 -3.22 -7.44 0.71
N THR A 211 -3.08 -8.70 1.11
CA THR A 211 -1.79 -9.33 1.39
C THR A 211 -1.71 -10.65 0.63
N SER A 212 -0.64 -10.83 -0.15
CA SER A 212 -0.45 -12.00 -0.99
C SER A 212 -0.13 -13.23 -0.15
N SER A 213 -0.71 -14.38 -0.51
CA SER A 213 -0.33 -15.67 0.07
C SER A 213 1.10 -16.08 -0.26
N THR A 214 1.73 -15.48 -1.28
CA THR A 214 3.13 -15.70 -1.66
C THR A 214 4.07 -14.59 -1.17
N ASP A 215 3.60 -13.69 -0.30
CA ASP A 215 4.44 -12.67 0.33
C ASP A 215 5.25 -13.32 1.46
N VAL A 216 6.51 -13.65 1.15
CA VAL A 216 7.39 -14.39 2.04
C VAL A 216 7.70 -13.59 3.30
N LEU A 217 7.78 -12.26 3.21
CA LEU A 217 8.04 -11.43 4.40
C LEU A 217 6.86 -11.47 5.35
N ILE A 218 5.65 -11.19 4.86
CA ILE A 218 4.47 -11.18 5.72
C ILE A 218 4.13 -12.57 6.25
N ASN A 219 4.33 -13.62 5.44
CA ASN A 219 4.17 -15.00 5.92
C ASN A 219 5.17 -15.31 7.04
N GLY A 220 6.43 -14.89 6.91
CA GLY A 220 7.44 -15.01 7.97
C GLY A 220 7.04 -14.28 9.25
N ILE A 221 6.55 -13.04 9.13
CA ILE A 221 6.04 -12.26 10.27
C ILE A 221 4.85 -12.99 10.92
N ARG A 222 3.93 -13.55 10.14
CA ARG A 222 2.74 -14.25 10.65
C ARG A 222 3.07 -15.51 11.46
N LEU A 223 4.16 -16.21 11.13
CA LEU A 223 4.64 -17.36 11.93
C LEU A 223 5.06 -16.93 13.34
N VAL A 224 5.56 -15.71 13.46
CA VAL A 224 6.02 -15.12 14.72
C VAL A 224 4.85 -14.44 15.43
N LEU A 225 3.95 -13.83 14.67
CA LEU A 225 2.88 -13.00 15.18
C LEU A 225 1.58 -13.49 14.57
N PRO A 226 0.95 -14.50 15.18
CA PRO A 226 -0.24 -15.11 14.61
C PRO A 226 -1.45 -14.17 14.56
N ALA A 227 -1.37 -13.01 15.24
CA ALA A 227 -2.37 -11.96 15.16
C ALA A 227 -2.30 -11.13 13.86
N THR A 228 -1.20 -11.20 13.09
CA THR A 228 -1.10 -10.54 11.79
C THR A 228 -2.20 -11.02 10.85
N LEU A 229 -2.91 -10.08 10.22
CA LEU A 229 -4.04 -10.35 9.32
C LEU A 229 -3.70 -11.40 8.26
N ASP A 230 -4.69 -12.24 7.95
CA ASP A 230 -4.55 -13.30 6.96
C ASP A 230 -4.27 -12.76 5.55
N ALA A 231 -3.55 -13.57 4.77
CA ALA A 231 -3.42 -13.36 3.35
C ALA A 231 -4.79 -13.53 2.67
N ASN A 232 -5.11 -12.64 1.75
CA ASN A 232 -6.43 -12.55 1.12
C ASN A 232 -6.35 -12.07 -0.35
N THR A 233 -5.18 -12.19 -0.95
CA THR A 233 -4.95 -12.07 -2.40
C THR A 233 -3.78 -12.97 -2.81
N ASN A 234 -3.41 -12.95 -4.07
CA ASN A 234 -2.20 -13.57 -4.59
C ASN A 234 -1.56 -12.66 -5.66
N TRP A 235 -0.25 -12.76 -5.82
CA TRP A 235 0.51 -12.17 -6.92
C TRP A 235 0.54 -13.06 -8.18
N GLY A 236 -0.30 -14.08 -8.25
CA GLY A 236 -0.26 -15.06 -9.34
C GLY A 236 0.90 -16.05 -9.16
N ILE A 237 1.74 -16.21 -10.18
CA ILE A 237 2.88 -17.15 -10.11
C ILE A 237 3.93 -16.59 -9.15
N SER A 238 4.38 -17.42 -8.19
CA SER A 238 5.37 -17.02 -7.19
C SER A 238 6.59 -16.35 -7.85
N PRO A 239 7.02 -15.15 -7.40
CA PRO A 239 8.16 -14.44 -7.98
C PRO A 239 9.45 -15.28 -7.99
N LEU A 240 9.54 -16.29 -7.12
CA LEU A 240 10.67 -17.22 -7.05
C LEU A 240 10.87 -18.08 -8.31
N LEU A 241 9.84 -18.26 -9.15
CA LEU A 241 9.92 -19.08 -10.37
C LEU A 241 10.52 -18.34 -11.58
N PHE A 242 10.61 -17.01 -11.56
CA PHE A 242 11.12 -16.21 -12.68
C PHE A 242 12.11 -15.11 -12.27
N SER A 243 12.22 -14.77 -10.99
CA SER A 243 13.27 -13.88 -10.51
C SER A 243 13.48 -14.01 -8.98
N PRO A 244 14.67 -14.44 -8.52
CA PRO A 244 15.08 -14.29 -7.12
C PRO A 244 15.08 -12.84 -6.60
N ALA A 245 14.89 -11.84 -7.47
CA ALA A 245 15.31 -10.46 -7.22
C ALA A 245 14.20 -9.49 -6.76
N TYR A 246 12.91 -9.84 -6.84
CA TYR A 246 11.82 -8.92 -6.43
C TYR A 246 11.30 -9.22 -5.01
N SER A 247 12.08 -8.85 -3.99
CA SER A 247 11.63 -8.67 -2.58
C SER A 247 10.89 -9.85 -1.91
N GLY A 248 10.96 -11.07 -2.44
CA GLY A 248 10.21 -12.21 -1.90
C GLY A 248 8.69 -12.04 -1.92
N GLY A 249 8.14 -11.29 -2.88
CA GLY A 249 6.69 -11.06 -2.92
C GLY A 249 6.20 -9.82 -2.15
N HIS A 250 7.10 -8.92 -1.73
CA HIS A 250 6.81 -7.85 -0.76
C HIS A 250 7.01 -6.40 -1.27
N SER A 251 7.04 -6.18 -2.59
CA SER A 251 7.15 -4.83 -3.17
C SER A 251 5.79 -4.24 -3.53
N PHE A 252 5.57 -2.96 -3.21
CA PHE A 252 4.31 -2.29 -3.53
C PHE A 252 4.01 -2.28 -5.04
N ILE A 253 5.03 -2.05 -5.88
CA ILE A 253 4.89 -2.12 -7.35
C ILE A 253 4.49 -3.52 -7.79
N GLY A 254 5.02 -4.57 -7.15
CA GLY A 254 4.62 -5.95 -7.42
C GLY A 254 3.13 -6.17 -7.16
N TYR A 255 2.62 -5.70 -6.02
CA TYR A 255 1.19 -5.71 -5.69
C TYR A 255 0.33 -4.98 -6.75
N LEU A 256 0.85 -3.90 -7.34
CA LEU A 256 0.19 -3.10 -8.39
C LEU A 256 0.52 -3.54 -9.82
N THR A 257 1.23 -4.65 -10.02
CA THR A 257 1.57 -5.17 -11.36
C THR A 257 1.01 -6.57 -11.57
N ALA A 258 0.99 -7.38 -10.50
CA ALA A 258 0.51 -8.75 -10.55
C ALA A 258 -1.02 -8.85 -10.43
N GLU A 259 -1.61 -9.80 -11.16
CA GLU A 259 -3.01 -10.19 -10.98
C GLU A 259 -3.12 -11.48 -10.15
N PRO A 260 -4.20 -11.65 -9.35
CA PRO A 260 -5.36 -10.75 -9.20
C PRO A 260 -5.17 -9.56 -8.25
N SER A 261 -4.00 -9.45 -7.61
CA SER A 261 -3.70 -8.42 -6.60
C SER A 261 -4.04 -7.00 -7.05
N ARG A 262 -3.54 -6.56 -8.21
CA ARG A 262 -3.75 -5.21 -8.73
C ARG A 262 -5.24 -4.90 -8.88
N THR A 263 -5.98 -5.77 -9.55
CA THR A 263 -7.43 -5.58 -9.75
C THR A 263 -8.17 -5.46 -8.43
N GLN A 264 -7.83 -6.29 -7.45
CA GLN A 264 -8.46 -6.28 -6.14
C GLN A 264 -8.13 -5.03 -5.33
N ILE A 265 -6.88 -4.56 -5.36
CA ILE A 265 -6.48 -3.31 -4.67
C ILE A 265 -7.23 -2.12 -5.27
N LEU A 266 -7.30 -2.02 -6.61
CA LEU A 266 -8.02 -0.93 -7.27
C LEU A 266 -9.53 -0.99 -6.99
N ALA A 267 -10.12 -2.19 -6.90
CA ALA A 267 -11.52 -2.37 -6.50
C ALA A 267 -11.78 -1.96 -5.04
N ASP A 268 -10.86 -2.27 -4.12
CA ASP A 268 -10.96 -1.86 -2.71
C ASP A 268 -10.84 -0.33 -2.56
N ILE A 269 -9.95 0.30 -3.34
CA ILE A 269 -9.84 1.76 -3.45
C ILE A 269 -11.14 2.36 -3.95
N GLU A 270 -11.71 1.84 -5.04
CA GLU A 270 -12.98 2.30 -5.59
C GLU A 270 -14.12 2.18 -4.56
N SER A 271 -14.26 1.01 -3.92
CA SER A 271 -15.26 0.77 -2.87
C SER A 271 -15.11 1.74 -1.69
N SER A 272 -13.87 2.01 -1.27
CA SER A 272 -13.58 2.96 -0.20
C SER A 272 -13.94 4.39 -0.60
N LEU A 273 -13.68 4.78 -1.85
CA LEU A 273 -14.03 6.10 -2.39
C LEU A 273 -15.55 6.27 -2.52
N ILE A 274 -16.29 5.24 -2.89
CA ILE A 274 -17.77 5.26 -2.88
C ILE A 274 -18.29 5.52 -1.46
N ALA A 275 -17.74 4.82 -0.47
CA ALA A 275 -18.12 5.04 0.93
C ALA A 275 -17.77 6.45 1.41
N LEU A 276 -16.58 6.96 1.06
CA LEU A 276 -16.17 8.33 1.37
C LEU A 276 -17.10 9.35 0.72
N ALA A 277 -17.52 9.15 -0.53
CA ALA A 277 -18.38 10.09 -1.27
C ALA A 277 -19.71 10.37 -0.56
N ALA A 278 -20.24 9.38 0.17
CA ALA A 278 -21.48 9.49 0.94
C ALA A 278 -21.37 10.36 2.20
N VAL A 279 -20.15 10.70 2.64
CA VAL A 279 -19.91 11.48 3.86
C VAL A 279 -19.54 12.91 3.50
N ASN A 280 -20.26 13.87 4.07
CA ASN A 280 -19.90 15.28 4.01
C ASN A 280 -18.89 15.59 5.14
N PRO A 281 -17.65 16.06 4.84
CA PRO A 281 -16.67 16.49 5.86
C PRO A 281 -16.96 17.91 6.39
N CYS A 282 -17.54 18.76 5.54
CA CYS A 282 -18.22 20.03 5.75
C CYS A 282 -19.25 20.16 4.60
#